data_AF-A0AAU9Z6Y6-F1
#
_entry.id   AF-A0AAU9Z6Y6-F1
#
_cell.length_a   1.000
_cell.length_b   1.000
_cell.length_c   1.000
_cell.angle_alpha   90.00
_cell.angle_beta   90.00
_cell.angle_gamma   90.00
#
_symmetry.space_group_name_H-M   'P 1'
#
loop_
_entity.id
_entity.type
_entity.pdbx_description
1 polymer ?
#
loop_
_entity_poly.entity_id
_entity_poly.type
_entity_poly.pdbx_seq_one_letter_code
_entity_poly.pdbx_strand_id
1 'polypeptide(L)'
;MPKGLKGKIVGREKKVIHPYSRKAAQITRESHKQDKKERLKTERALRLNLIGDKLQWFHGHLDTNKTRYSKKDACELIERYLSRFRSELEQIELHNSIKDRQGRRHHSRETVIKQTMERERQQYEGYGFEIPDILDTNNLQTFREWDFDLKKLPNIKMRKFCANDAIPKKRKQKTILNIEKDLGELELTGEIGDSKDGKLEPASEASDTDEEMTPVPACP
;
A
#
# COMPACT_ATOMS: atom_id res chain seq x y z
N MET A 1 25.72 21.89 45.10
CA MET A 1 26.10 22.51 43.80
C MET A 1 26.64 21.42 42.87
N PRO A 2 26.16 21.29 41.62
CA PRO A 2 26.72 20.33 40.68
C PRO A 2 28.10 20.81 40.19
N LYS A 3 29.11 19.95 40.30
CA LYS A 3 30.49 20.26 39.93
C LYS A 3 30.62 20.37 38.40
N GLY A 4 31.17 21.49 37.93
CA GLY A 4 31.38 21.79 36.51
C GLY A 4 32.27 20.77 35.80
N LEU A 5 31.86 20.41 34.57
CA LEU A 5 32.60 19.53 33.68
C LEU A 5 33.93 20.19 33.31
N LYS A 6 35.04 19.67 33.86
CA LYS A 6 36.39 20.13 33.53
C LYS A 6 36.67 19.89 32.03
N GLY A 7 37.17 20.94 31.39
CA GLY A 7 37.29 21.10 29.95
C GLY A 7 38.01 19.98 29.20
N LYS A 8 37.61 19.83 27.92
CA LYS A 8 38.35 19.05 26.91
C LYS A 8 39.78 19.59 26.81
N ILE A 9 40.74 18.79 27.25
CA ILE A 9 42.16 19.00 26.95
C ILE A 9 42.35 18.66 25.48
N VAL A 10 42.28 19.68 24.61
CA VAL A 10 42.65 19.60 23.20
C VAL A 10 44.18 19.59 23.15
N GLY A 11 44.79 18.47 22.77
CA GLY A 11 46.25 18.39 22.55
C GLY A 11 47.00 17.21 23.20
N ARG A 12 46.34 16.28 23.90
CA ARG A 12 47.00 15.02 24.30
C ARG A 12 46.84 14.00 23.18
N GLU A 13 47.97 13.46 22.70
CA GLU A 13 48.00 12.31 21.79
C GLU A 13 47.05 11.23 22.29
N LYS A 14 46.28 10.63 21.37
CA LYS A 14 45.30 9.59 21.71
C LYS A 14 46.07 8.38 22.24
N LYS A 15 46.19 8.30 23.57
CA LYS A 15 46.77 7.15 24.26
C LYS A 15 46.13 5.87 23.76
N VAL A 16 46.95 4.83 23.54
CA VAL A 16 46.47 3.48 23.22
C VAL A 16 45.46 3.05 24.29
N ILE A 17 44.25 2.73 23.85
CA ILE A 17 43.13 2.38 24.73
C ILE A 17 43.06 0.85 24.80
N HIS A 18 43.15 0.29 26.00
CA HIS A 18 42.97 -1.15 26.19
C HIS A 18 41.53 -1.56 25.79
N PRO A 19 41.33 -2.69 25.07
CA PRO A 19 40.02 -3.10 24.56
C PRO A 19 38.95 -3.26 25.64
N TYR A 20 39.31 -3.74 26.84
CA TYR A 20 38.38 -3.92 27.96
C TYR A 20 38.27 -2.69 28.89
N SER A 21 38.83 -1.54 28.51
CA SER A 21 38.73 -0.33 29.33
C SER A 21 37.34 0.32 29.23
N ARG A 22 36.95 1.08 30.27
CA ARG A 22 35.71 1.88 30.25
C ARG A 22 35.63 2.82 29.05
N LYS A 23 36.76 3.39 28.64
CA LYS A 23 36.85 4.30 27.49
C LYS A 23 36.61 3.56 26.18
N ALA A 24 37.13 2.35 26.01
CA ALA A 24 36.83 1.51 24.85
C ALA A 24 35.34 1.14 24.81
N ALA A 25 34.76 0.74 25.94
CA ALA A 25 33.32 0.45 26.05
C ALA A 25 32.43 1.66 25.73
N GLN A 26 32.87 2.88 26.04
CA GLN A 26 32.15 4.09 25.65
C GLN A 26 32.22 4.33 24.14
N ILE A 27 33.40 4.18 23.53
CA ILE A 27 33.59 4.34 22.08
C ILE A 27 32.74 3.32 21.30
N THR A 28 32.71 2.05 21.73
CA THR A 28 31.90 1.03 21.05
C THR A 28 30.40 1.33 21.15
N ARG A 29 29.92 1.82 22.31
CA ARG A 29 28.52 2.28 22.47
C ARG A 29 28.19 3.45 21.55
N GLU A 30 29.08 4.43 21.45
CA GLU A 30 28.91 5.59 20.57
C GLU A 30 28.91 5.18 19.09
N SER A 31 29.82 4.29 18.68
CA SER A 31 29.87 3.71 17.34
C SER A 31 28.56 3.01 17.00
N HIS A 32 28.10 2.10 17.85
CA HIS A 32 26.87 1.36 17.61
C HIS A 32 25.62 2.27 17.56
N LYS A 33 25.60 3.35 18.33
CA LYS A 33 24.55 4.38 18.24
C LYS A 33 24.60 5.09 16.89
N GLN A 34 25.79 5.42 16.41
CA GLN A 34 25.97 6.06 15.11
C GLN A 34 25.59 5.11 13.97
N ASP A 35 26.00 3.85 14.01
CA ASP A 35 25.65 2.83 13.02
C ASP A 35 24.13 2.67 12.92
N LYS A 36 23.42 2.60 14.05
CA LYS A 36 21.96 2.56 14.08
C LYS A 36 21.33 3.79 13.44
N LYS A 37 21.86 4.99 13.73
CA LYS A 37 21.38 6.24 13.17
C LYS A 37 21.60 6.29 11.65
N GLU A 38 22.74 5.82 11.17
CA GLU A 38 23.06 5.76 9.75
C GLU A 38 22.18 4.74 9.03
N ARG A 39 21.97 3.55 9.60
CA ARG A 39 21.04 2.53 9.06
C ARG A 39 19.63 3.09 8.88
N LEU A 40 19.09 3.77 9.88
CA LEU A 40 17.77 4.40 9.77
C LEU A 40 17.71 5.49 8.69
N LYS A 41 18.81 6.24 8.49
CA LYS A 41 18.88 7.22 7.39
C LYS A 41 18.91 6.53 6.03
N THR A 42 19.71 5.48 5.89
CA THR A 42 19.80 4.73 4.62
C THR A 42 18.49 4.05 4.29
N GLU A 43 17.79 3.45 5.25
CA GLU A 43 16.47 2.83 5.04
C GLU A 43 15.43 3.85 4.59
N ARG A 44 15.39 5.03 5.22
CA ARG A 44 14.49 6.12 4.81
C ARG A 44 14.81 6.62 3.40
N ALA A 45 16.10 6.79 3.09
CA ALA A 45 16.55 7.20 1.76
C ALA A 45 16.18 6.15 0.71
N LEU A 46 16.38 4.86 0.99
CA LEU A 46 15.99 3.77 0.08
C LEU A 46 14.48 3.75 -0.18
N ARG A 47 13.66 3.95 0.85
CA ARG A 47 12.20 4.05 0.67
C ARG A 47 11.81 5.24 -0.21
N LEU A 48 12.42 6.40 0.00
CA LEU A 48 12.16 7.59 -0.81
C LEU A 48 12.64 7.41 -2.26
N ASN A 49 13.81 6.82 -2.46
CA ASN A 49 14.33 6.51 -3.78
C ASN A 49 13.41 5.55 -4.54
N LEU A 50 12.92 4.49 -3.89
CA LEU A 50 12.00 3.55 -4.53
C LEU A 50 10.70 4.23 -5.00
N ILE A 51 10.18 5.17 -4.22
CA ILE A 51 9.01 5.98 -4.61
C ILE A 51 9.39 6.91 -5.77
N GLY A 52 10.56 7.55 -5.69
CA GLY A 52 11.10 8.39 -6.76
C GLY A 52 11.22 7.66 -8.09
N ASP A 53 11.86 6.48 -8.10
CA ASP A 53 12.05 5.64 -9.28
C ASP A 53 10.72 5.22 -9.89
N LYS A 54 9.75 4.85 -9.03
CA LYS A 54 8.39 4.55 -9.46
C LYS A 54 7.76 5.74 -10.18
N LEU A 55 7.84 6.92 -9.57
CA LEU A 55 7.26 8.15 -10.11
C LEU A 55 7.96 8.60 -11.39
N GLN A 56 9.27 8.44 -11.47
CA GLN A 56 10.04 8.73 -12.67
C GLN A 56 9.59 7.86 -13.84
N TRP A 57 9.30 6.58 -13.60
CA TRP A 57 8.70 5.73 -14.63
C TRP A 57 7.37 6.30 -15.11
N PHE A 58 6.46 6.67 -14.19
CA PHE A 58 5.17 7.23 -14.58
C PHE A 58 5.32 8.54 -15.36
N HIS A 59 6.22 9.43 -14.92
CA HIS A 59 6.50 10.69 -15.61
C HIS A 59 6.92 10.48 -17.07
N GLY A 60 7.87 9.56 -17.30
CA GLY A 60 8.36 9.25 -18.66
C GLY A 60 7.35 8.55 -19.57
N HIS A 61 6.26 7.99 -19.00
CA HIS A 61 5.21 7.30 -19.75
C HIS A 61 3.91 8.12 -19.85
N LEU A 62 3.91 9.37 -19.38
CA LEU A 62 2.80 10.29 -19.59
C LEU A 62 2.87 10.94 -20.97
N ASP A 63 1.72 10.98 -21.65
CA ASP A 63 1.55 11.73 -22.89
C ASP A 63 1.62 13.24 -22.58
N THR A 64 2.52 13.96 -23.27
CA THR A 64 2.68 15.41 -23.11
C THR A 64 1.46 16.20 -23.59
N ASN A 65 0.76 15.69 -24.61
CA ASN A 65 -0.34 16.38 -25.28
C ASN A 65 -1.70 16.23 -24.59
N LYS A 66 -1.84 15.29 -23.65
CA LYS A 66 -3.12 14.95 -23.04
C LYS A 66 -3.39 15.81 -21.81
N THR A 67 -4.44 16.63 -21.82
CA THR A 67 -4.73 17.57 -20.72
C THR A 67 -5.45 16.91 -19.53
N ARG A 68 -6.15 15.80 -19.76
CA ARG A 68 -6.92 15.09 -18.73
C ARG A 68 -6.86 13.59 -18.93
N TYR A 69 -6.62 12.85 -17.85
CA TYR A 69 -6.71 11.40 -17.83
C TYR A 69 -8.07 10.94 -17.30
N SER A 70 -8.56 9.85 -17.86
CA SER A 70 -9.68 9.08 -17.31
C SER A 70 -9.16 8.04 -16.33
N LYS A 71 -10.06 7.49 -15.51
CA LYS A 71 -9.74 6.35 -14.63
C LYS A 71 -9.25 5.14 -15.43
N LYS A 72 -9.81 4.92 -16.62
CA LYS A 72 -9.38 3.86 -17.54
C LYS A 72 -7.92 4.04 -17.95
N ASP A 73 -7.55 5.26 -18.34
CA ASP A 73 -6.18 5.57 -18.73
C ASP A 73 -5.19 5.36 -17.57
N ALA A 74 -5.62 5.69 -16.34
CA ALA A 74 -4.81 5.43 -15.13
C ALA A 74 -4.58 3.93 -14.92
N CYS A 75 -5.62 3.11 -15.06
CA CYS A 75 -5.51 1.65 -15.00
C CYS A 75 -4.60 1.10 -16.10
N GLU A 76 -4.74 1.58 -17.34
CA GLU A 76 -3.87 1.17 -18.45
C GLU A 76 -2.41 1.54 -18.21
N LEU A 77 -2.13 2.72 -17.66
CA LEU A 77 -0.78 3.13 -17.26
C LEU A 77 -0.21 2.21 -16.16
N ILE A 78 -1.03 1.81 -15.19
CA ILE A 78 -0.62 0.86 -14.14
C ILE A 78 -0.32 -0.51 -14.75
N GLU A 79 -1.13 -1.00 -15.68
CA GLU A 79 -0.87 -2.29 -16.36
C GLU A 79 0.43 -2.27 -17.16
N ARG A 80 0.74 -1.15 -17.83
CA ARG A 80 2.04 -0.94 -18.48
C ARG A 80 3.18 -0.94 -17.46
N TYR A 81 3.00 -0.32 -16.29
CA TYR A 81 4.00 -0.35 -15.21
C TYR A 81 4.24 -1.77 -14.68
N LEU A 82 3.17 -2.53 -14.45
CA LEU A 82 3.26 -3.91 -13.96
C LEU A 82 3.95 -4.84 -14.97
N SER A 83 3.82 -4.56 -16.27
CA SER A 83 4.43 -5.35 -17.35
C SER A 83 5.85 -4.88 -17.74
N ARG A 84 6.43 -3.91 -17.04
CA ARG A 84 7.75 -3.33 -17.37
C ARG A 84 8.91 -4.33 -17.43
N PHE A 85 8.83 -5.43 -16.69
CA PHE A 85 9.87 -6.47 -16.66
C PHE A 85 9.62 -7.62 -17.65
N ARG A 86 8.55 -7.57 -18.45
CA ARG A 86 8.19 -8.67 -19.35
C ARG A 86 9.32 -8.99 -20.34
N SER A 87 9.94 -7.98 -20.93
CA SER A 87 11.07 -8.14 -21.86
C SER A 87 12.33 -8.70 -21.18
N GLU A 88 12.64 -8.26 -19.95
CA GLU A 88 13.78 -8.77 -19.17
C GLU A 88 13.59 -10.25 -18.83
N LEU A 89 12.37 -10.65 -18.41
CA LEU A 89 12.05 -12.05 -18.12
C LEU A 89 12.13 -12.94 -19.36
N GLU A 90 11.60 -12.48 -20.49
CA GLU A 90 11.67 -13.19 -21.77
C GLU A 90 13.13 -13.39 -22.21
N GLN A 91 13.98 -12.38 -22.04
CA GLN A 91 15.41 -12.49 -22.33
C GLN A 91 16.13 -13.51 -21.44
N ILE A 92 15.81 -13.54 -20.14
CA ILE A 92 16.37 -14.53 -19.20
C ILE A 92 15.92 -15.95 -19.58
N GLU A 93 14.65 -16.12 -19.91
CA GLU A 93 14.08 -17.39 -20.33
C GLU A 93 14.74 -17.90 -21.62
N LEU A 94 14.88 -17.05 -22.63
CA LEU A 94 15.54 -17.39 -23.89
C LEU A 94 17.01 -17.75 -23.71
N HIS A 95 17.75 -16.99 -22.88
CA HIS A 95 19.15 -17.31 -22.62
C HIS A 95 19.31 -18.67 -21.92
N ASN A 96 18.38 -19.01 -21.02
CA ASN A 96 18.41 -20.27 -20.29
C ASN A 96 17.98 -21.46 -21.17
N SER A 97 16.99 -21.31 -22.05
CA SER A 97 16.52 -22.38 -22.93
C SER A 97 17.56 -22.84 -23.96
N ILE A 98 18.50 -21.96 -24.35
CA ILE A 98 19.55 -22.28 -25.33
C ILE A 98 20.71 -23.08 -24.69
N LYS A 99 20.94 -22.95 -23.37
CA LYS A 99 22.15 -23.47 -22.69
C LYS A 99 21.84 -24.52 -21.62
N ASP A 100 20.85 -25.38 -21.85
CA ASP A 100 20.34 -26.35 -20.86
C ASP A 100 21.41 -27.22 -20.16
N ARG A 101 22.58 -27.45 -20.80
CA ARG A 101 23.68 -28.22 -20.22
C ARG A 101 24.58 -27.42 -19.26
N GLN A 102 24.49 -26.10 -19.26
CA GLN A 102 25.21 -25.21 -18.34
C GLN A 102 24.17 -24.58 -17.40
N GLY A 103 24.26 -24.87 -16.10
CA GLY A 103 23.23 -24.52 -15.11
C GLY A 103 22.62 -23.12 -15.21
N ARG A 104 21.37 -23.00 -14.75
CA ARG A 104 20.50 -21.82 -14.91
C ARG A 104 21.18 -20.53 -14.47
N ARG A 105 21.30 -19.58 -15.39
CA ARG A 105 21.87 -18.25 -15.12
C ARG A 105 20.77 -17.27 -14.70
N HIS A 106 21.15 -16.22 -13.98
CA HIS A 106 20.25 -15.13 -13.54
C HIS A 106 19.06 -15.54 -12.65
N HIS A 107 19.10 -16.73 -12.03
CA HIS A 107 18.01 -17.23 -11.20
C HIS A 107 17.65 -16.28 -10.04
N SER A 108 18.63 -15.69 -9.37
CA SER A 108 18.40 -14.72 -8.28
C SER A 108 17.63 -13.49 -8.75
N ARG A 109 18.02 -12.92 -9.90
CA ARG A 109 17.36 -11.75 -10.49
C ARG A 109 15.94 -12.08 -10.94
N GLU A 110 15.77 -13.21 -11.63
CA GLU A 110 14.47 -13.69 -12.10
C GLU A 110 13.48 -13.85 -10.93
N THR A 111 13.92 -14.47 -9.85
CA THR A 111 13.11 -14.67 -8.64
C THR A 111 12.71 -13.34 -8.00
N VAL A 112 13.65 -12.39 -7.86
CA VAL A 112 13.36 -11.05 -7.31
C VAL A 112 12.34 -10.29 -8.17
N ILE A 113 12.45 -10.38 -9.50
CA ILE A 113 11.49 -9.74 -10.42
C ILE A 113 10.11 -10.37 -10.24
N LYS A 114 10.01 -11.70 -10.29
CA LYS A 114 8.74 -12.42 -10.15
C LYS A 114 8.04 -12.10 -8.83
N GLN A 115 8.78 -12.12 -7.72
CA GLN A 115 8.26 -11.73 -6.39
C GLN A 115 7.83 -10.27 -6.35
N THR A 116 8.52 -9.38 -7.06
CA THR A 116 8.15 -7.96 -7.11
C THR A 116 6.87 -7.75 -7.92
N MET A 117 6.77 -8.37 -9.09
CA MET A 117 5.56 -8.33 -9.92
C MET A 117 4.34 -8.91 -9.19
N GLU A 118 4.51 -10.04 -8.51
CA GLU A 118 3.45 -10.68 -7.73
C GLU A 118 2.94 -9.75 -6.63
N ARG A 119 3.84 -9.15 -5.84
CA ARG A 119 3.48 -8.18 -4.79
C ARG A 119 2.77 -6.96 -5.35
N GLU A 120 3.25 -6.38 -6.45
CA GLU A 120 2.62 -5.22 -7.07
C GLU A 120 1.24 -5.56 -7.65
N ARG A 121 1.08 -6.75 -8.25
CA ARG A 121 -0.20 -7.22 -8.80
C ARG A 121 -1.22 -7.49 -7.69
N GLN A 122 -0.80 -8.12 -6.60
CA GLN A 122 -1.64 -8.33 -5.42
C GLN A 122 -2.10 -7.00 -4.82
N GLN A 123 -1.23 -5.99 -4.78
CA GLN A 123 -1.61 -4.64 -4.33
C GLN A 123 -2.65 -4.00 -5.25
N TYR A 124 -2.49 -4.13 -6.58
CA TYR A 124 -3.40 -3.54 -7.55
C TYR A 124 -4.80 -4.18 -7.54
N GLU A 125 -4.86 -5.50 -7.37
CA GLU A 125 -6.13 -6.25 -7.31
C GLU A 125 -6.84 -6.08 -5.96
N GLY A 126 -6.09 -6.00 -4.86
CA GLY A 126 -6.63 -5.89 -3.50
C GLY A 126 -6.87 -4.46 -3.04
N TYR A 127 -5.85 -3.85 -2.43
CA TYR A 127 -5.98 -2.58 -1.70
C TYR A 127 -5.96 -1.32 -2.59
N GLY A 128 -5.42 -1.45 -3.80
CA GLY A 128 -5.23 -0.37 -4.75
C GLY A 128 -3.77 0.09 -4.85
N PHE A 129 -3.34 0.28 -6.08
CA PHE A 129 -1.99 0.69 -6.43
C PHE A 129 -1.87 2.22 -6.40
N GLU A 130 -0.91 2.73 -5.64
CA GLU A 130 -0.74 4.17 -5.39
C GLU A 130 0.08 4.86 -6.49
N ILE A 131 -0.52 5.77 -7.25
CA ILE A 131 0.12 6.56 -8.30
C ILE A 131 -0.22 8.05 -8.14
N PRO A 132 0.49 8.97 -8.79
CA PRO A 132 0.08 10.38 -8.81
C PRO A 132 -1.36 10.52 -9.29
N ASP A 133 -2.11 11.45 -8.69
CA ASP A 133 -3.44 11.75 -9.19
C ASP A 133 -3.35 12.47 -10.55
N ILE A 134 -3.45 11.70 -11.62
CA ILE A 134 -3.45 12.19 -13.00
C ILE A 134 -4.83 12.64 -13.48
N LEU A 135 -5.90 12.42 -12.68
CA LEU A 135 -7.25 12.85 -13.01
C LEU A 135 -7.43 14.35 -12.75
N ASP A 136 -6.73 14.86 -11.74
CA ASP A 136 -6.68 16.27 -11.37
C ASP A 136 -5.69 17.02 -12.28
N THR A 137 -6.18 17.98 -13.05
CA THR A 137 -5.36 18.76 -14.00
C THR A 137 -4.24 19.54 -13.32
N ASN A 138 -4.52 20.12 -12.17
CA ASN A 138 -3.54 20.90 -11.40
C ASN A 138 -2.41 19.99 -10.89
N ASN A 139 -2.76 18.80 -10.37
CA ASN A 139 -1.77 17.84 -9.89
C ASN A 139 -0.95 17.26 -11.05
N LEU A 140 -1.59 17.00 -12.20
CA LEU A 140 -0.92 16.56 -13.41
C LEU A 140 0.11 17.59 -13.89
N GLN A 141 -0.22 18.89 -13.85
CA GLN A 141 0.72 19.95 -14.19
C GLN A 141 1.92 19.97 -13.23
N THR A 142 1.68 19.95 -11.92
CA THR A 142 2.76 19.89 -10.93
C THR A 142 3.63 18.63 -11.07
N PHE A 143 3.01 17.52 -11.49
CA PHE A 143 3.73 16.28 -11.73
C PHE A 143 4.57 16.34 -13.01
N ARG A 144 4.11 17.02 -14.07
CA ARG A 144 4.89 17.23 -15.29
C ARG A 144 6.11 18.12 -15.08
N GLU A 145 5.92 19.20 -14.34
CA GLU A 145 6.96 20.18 -13.99
C GLU A 145 7.89 19.67 -12.87
N TRP A 146 7.70 18.44 -12.39
CA TRP A 146 8.52 17.89 -11.33
C TRP A 146 9.94 17.56 -11.83
N ASP A 147 10.94 18.27 -11.28
CA ASP A 147 12.37 18.11 -11.62
C ASP A 147 13.03 16.83 -11.05
N PHE A 148 12.25 15.80 -10.71
CA PHE A 148 12.73 14.58 -10.05
C PHE A 148 13.37 14.78 -8.65
N ASP A 149 13.22 15.96 -8.06
CA ASP A 149 13.68 16.21 -6.69
C ASP A 149 12.77 15.53 -5.67
N LEU A 150 13.34 14.59 -4.91
CA LEU A 150 12.64 13.82 -3.88
C LEU A 150 12.06 14.69 -2.77
N LYS A 151 12.59 15.91 -2.55
CA LYS A 151 12.05 16.85 -1.55
C LYS A 151 10.69 17.41 -1.95
N LYS A 152 10.37 17.44 -3.25
CA LYS A 152 9.10 17.92 -3.78
C LYS A 152 8.01 16.85 -3.81
N LEU A 153 8.35 15.59 -3.46
CA LEU A 153 7.39 14.48 -3.41
C LEU A 153 6.15 14.74 -2.55
N PRO A 154 6.26 15.34 -1.35
CA PRO A 154 5.08 15.62 -0.52
C PRO A 154 4.07 16.58 -1.16
N ASN A 155 4.49 17.37 -2.16
CA ASN A 155 3.61 18.29 -2.88
C ASN A 155 2.76 17.59 -3.95
N ILE A 156 3.20 16.42 -4.42
CA ILE A 156 2.47 15.63 -5.42
C ILE A 156 1.41 14.81 -4.70
N LYS A 157 0.15 14.99 -5.10
CA LYS A 157 -0.95 14.19 -4.54
C LYS A 157 -0.91 12.79 -5.12
N MET A 158 -0.94 11.80 -4.23
CA MET A 158 -1.00 10.39 -4.56
C MET A 158 -2.42 9.87 -4.39
N ARG A 159 -2.82 8.93 -5.25
CA ARG A 159 -4.15 8.30 -5.25
C ARG A 159 -4.02 6.81 -5.56
N LYS A 160 -4.88 6.02 -4.91
CA LYS A 160 -4.96 4.57 -5.11
C LYS A 160 -5.96 4.24 -6.19
N PHE A 161 -5.59 3.33 -7.07
CA PHE A 161 -6.42 2.80 -8.15
C PHE A 161 -6.45 1.29 -8.09
N CYS A 162 -7.62 0.69 -8.31
CA CYS A 162 -7.79 -0.76 -8.31
C CYS A 162 -8.13 -1.25 -9.71
N ALA A 163 -7.94 -2.55 -9.98
CA ALA A 163 -8.35 -3.16 -11.26
C ALA A 163 -9.84 -2.90 -11.59
N ASN A 164 -10.70 -2.82 -10.57
CA ASN A 164 -12.13 -2.53 -10.72
C ASN A 164 -12.44 -1.11 -11.20
N ASP A 165 -11.50 -0.15 -11.12
CA ASP A 165 -11.71 1.23 -11.56
C ASP A 165 -11.67 1.39 -13.09
N ALA A 166 -11.09 0.42 -13.80
CA ALA A 166 -11.10 0.37 -15.26
C ALA A 166 -12.52 0.10 -15.80
N ILE A 167 -13.37 -0.56 -15.02
CA ILE A 167 -14.71 -0.95 -15.45
C ILE A 167 -15.70 0.16 -15.04
N PRO A 168 -16.42 0.78 -15.99
CA PRO A 168 -17.45 1.75 -15.65
C PRO A 168 -18.58 1.03 -14.91
N LYS A 169 -18.68 1.24 -13.60
CA LYS A 169 -19.81 0.72 -12.82
C LYS A 169 -21.10 1.36 -13.38
N LYS A 170 -22.02 0.53 -13.91
CA LYS A 170 -23.35 1.00 -14.31
C LYS A 170 -24.02 1.63 -13.09
N ARG A 171 -24.19 2.95 -13.10
CA ARG A 171 -24.88 3.68 -12.03
C ARG A 171 -26.34 3.22 -12.06
N LYS A 172 -26.79 2.50 -11.03
CA LYS A 172 -28.23 2.30 -10.82
C LYS A 172 -28.84 3.69 -10.64
N GLN A 173 -29.69 4.13 -11.57
CA GLN A 173 -30.48 5.35 -11.39
C GLN A 173 -31.31 5.16 -10.13
N LYS A 174 -31.17 6.06 -9.15
CA LYS A 174 -32.06 6.09 -8.00
C LYS A 174 -33.39 6.65 -8.52
N THR A 175 -34.41 5.80 -8.63
CA THR A 175 -35.80 6.24 -8.82
C THR A 175 -36.20 6.99 -7.55
N ILE A 176 -36.38 8.30 -7.65
CA ILE A 176 -36.97 9.11 -6.58
C ILE A 176 -38.48 8.86 -6.65
N LEU A 177 -39.04 8.11 -5.70
CA LEU A 177 -40.48 8.02 -5.52
C LEU A 177 -40.92 9.25 -4.70
N ASN A 178 -41.61 10.19 -5.35
CA ASN A 178 -42.32 11.27 -4.69
C ASN A 178 -43.59 10.70 -4.06
N ILE A 179 -43.55 10.42 -2.76
CA ILE A 179 -44.73 10.13 -1.95
C ILE A 179 -45.07 11.43 -1.22
N GLU A 180 -45.93 12.26 -1.80
CA GLU A 180 -46.65 13.34 -1.10
C GLU A 180 -47.64 13.98 -2.10
N LYS A 181 -48.83 13.37 -2.19
CA LYS A 181 -50.11 13.95 -2.64
C LYS A 181 -51.12 12.80 -2.79
N ASP A 182 -51.76 12.44 -1.69
CA ASP A 182 -53.16 11.98 -1.62
C ASP A 182 -53.45 11.48 -0.20
N LEU A 183 -53.55 12.45 0.72
CA LEU A 183 -54.23 12.29 1.99
C LEU A 183 -55.14 13.50 2.13
N GLY A 184 -56.31 13.43 1.51
CA GLY A 184 -57.27 14.52 1.53
C GLY A 184 -58.49 14.22 0.67
N GLU A 185 -59.27 13.21 1.04
CA GLU A 185 -60.73 13.15 0.92
C GLU A 185 -61.22 11.73 1.21
N LEU A 186 -61.95 11.54 2.31
CA LEU A 186 -63.31 11.00 2.32
C LEU A 186 -63.70 10.63 3.75
N GLU A 187 -64.66 11.40 4.26
CA GLU A 187 -65.39 11.14 5.50
C GLU A 187 -66.33 9.93 5.36
N LEU A 188 -66.43 9.20 6.48
CA LEU A 188 -67.64 8.61 7.06
C LEU A 188 -68.58 7.78 6.17
N THR A 189 -68.46 6.46 6.30
CA THR A 189 -69.62 5.60 6.61
C THR A 189 -69.15 4.45 7.51
N GLY A 190 -69.62 4.44 8.76
CA GLY A 190 -69.52 3.28 9.63
C GLY A 190 -70.67 2.32 9.37
N GLU A 191 -70.39 1.02 9.44
CA GLU A 191 -71.31 0.01 9.96
C GLU A 191 -70.55 -1.32 10.22
N ILE A 192 -70.44 -1.63 11.52
CA ILE A 192 -70.67 -2.91 12.23
C ILE A 192 -70.22 -4.22 11.57
N GLY A 193 -69.33 -4.93 12.29
CA GLY A 193 -69.02 -6.35 12.07
C GLY A 193 -68.15 -6.92 13.20
N ASP A 194 -68.81 -7.36 14.28
CA ASP A 194 -68.29 -8.06 15.46
C ASP A 194 -67.72 -9.46 15.12
N SER A 195 -66.55 -9.83 15.67
CA SER A 195 -66.24 -11.22 16.06
C SER A 195 -64.93 -11.34 16.83
N LYS A 196 -65.00 -12.17 17.86
CA LYS A 196 -64.09 -12.34 18.99
C LYS A 196 -63.08 -13.48 18.81
N ASP A 197 -62.07 -13.41 19.68
CA ASP A 197 -61.34 -14.50 20.37
C ASP A 197 -60.50 -15.51 19.57
N GLY A 198 -59.25 -15.71 20.02
CA GLY A 198 -58.40 -16.81 19.57
C GLY A 198 -56.95 -16.78 20.08
N LYS A 199 -56.76 -17.01 21.39
CA LYS A 199 -55.46 -17.26 22.06
C LYS A 199 -55.00 -18.70 21.80
N LEU A 200 -53.71 -18.94 21.47
CA LEU A 200 -52.98 -20.20 21.73
C LEU A 200 -51.46 -20.07 21.41
N GLU A 201 -50.65 -20.06 22.47
CA GLU A 201 -49.30 -20.67 22.58
C GLU A 201 -49.51 -22.14 23.08
N PRO A 202 -48.57 -23.13 23.06
CA PRO A 202 -47.10 -23.00 23.21
C PRO A 202 -46.19 -24.09 22.54
N ALA A 203 -44.87 -23.96 22.82
CA ALA A 203 -43.80 -24.99 22.90
C ALA A 203 -43.22 -25.55 21.56
N SER A 204 -41.92 -25.85 21.39
CA SER A 204 -40.91 -26.38 22.32
C SER A 204 -39.45 -26.22 21.79
N GLU A 205 -38.52 -25.98 22.71
CA GLU A 205 -37.17 -26.58 22.96
C GLU A 205 -36.26 -27.16 21.83
N ALA A 206 -34.99 -26.70 21.80
CA ALA A 206 -33.73 -27.47 21.66
C ALA A 206 -32.51 -26.50 21.81
N SER A 207 -31.76 -26.46 22.92
CA SER A 207 -30.46 -27.16 23.23
C SER A 207 -29.42 -27.08 22.09
N ASP A 208 -28.35 -26.27 22.16
CA ASP A 208 -27.17 -26.22 23.06
C ASP A 208 -26.16 -27.37 22.85
N THR A 209 -24.98 -27.05 22.30
CA THR A 209 -23.68 -27.66 22.61
C THR A 209 -22.52 -26.80 22.06
N ASP A 210 -21.75 -26.20 22.97
CA ASP A 210 -20.41 -25.65 22.77
C ASP A 210 -19.36 -26.78 22.74
N GLU A 211 -18.47 -26.82 21.74
CA GLU A 211 -17.27 -27.67 21.76
C GLU A 211 -16.01 -26.83 22.00
N GLU A 212 -15.35 -27.10 23.13
CA GLU A 212 -14.03 -26.59 23.51
C GLU A 212 -12.91 -27.06 22.56
N MET A 213 -12.02 -26.14 22.24
CA MET A 213 -10.82 -26.36 21.42
C MET A 213 -9.63 -26.67 22.33
N THR A 214 -9.19 -27.93 22.37
CA THR A 214 -7.97 -28.34 23.07
C THR A 214 -6.71 -28.07 22.24
N PRO A 215 -5.59 -27.64 22.84
CA PRO A 215 -4.35 -27.32 22.13
C PRO A 215 -3.43 -28.54 21.92
N VAL A 216 -2.86 -28.62 20.73
CA VAL A 216 -1.91 -29.67 20.28
C VAL A 216 -0.51 -29.45 20.89
N PRO A 217 0.13 -30.48 21.46
CA PRO A 217 1.52 -30.39 21.93
C PRO A 217 2.54 -30.55 20.79
N ALA A 218 3.64 -29.81 20.87
CA ALA A 218 4.79 -29.91 19.98
C ALA A 218 5.65 -31.14 20.32
N CYS A 219 6.12 -31.84 19.28
CA CYS A 219 7.01 -33.00 19.37
C CYS A 219 8.48 -32.61 19.12
N PRO A 220 9.43 -33.43 19.61
CA PRO A 220 10.78 -33.05 20.05
C PRO A 220 11.81 -32.79 18.96
#